data_AF-A0A935NYZ7-F1
#
_entry.id   AF-A0A935NYZ7-F1
#
_cell.length_a   1.000
_cell.length_b   1.000
_cell.length_c   1.000
_cell.angle_alpha   90.00
_cell.angle_beta   90.00
_cell.angle_gamma   90.00
#
_symmetry.space_group_name_H-M   'P 1'
#
loop_
_entity.id
_entity.type
_entity.pdbx_description
1 polymer ?
#
loop_
_entity_poly.entity_id
_entity_poly.type
_entity_poly.pdbx_seq_one_letter_code
_entity_poly.pdbx_strand_id
1 'polypeptide(L)'
;MKYRERTGVPPVERGMLMFYNMGRFSAEQRDRAIFDAASADKYLARLHDYPLPLDLALPIWSWTLHLRDGEVLDLLQSTDPQELADVAFLRRSGHDRYVATDTAFFRGALLREGDELKGESLSPAELSAAVAQVLPKLAPAPSSSPRSLALFDLSERNLRRHDSSRLEQLFVSAGSRPLPPPQR
;
A
#
# COMPACT_ATOMS: atom_id res chain seq x y z
N MET A 1 11.92 4.64 -12.55
CA MET A 1 11.54 5.03 -13.92
C MET A 1 11.61 6.53 -14.23
N LYS A 2 11.92 7.42 -13.26
CA LYS A 2 12.07 8.87 -13.51
C LYS A 2 13.34 9.27 -14.27
N TYR A 3 14.34 8.38 -14.37
CA TYR A 3 15.65 8.60 -15.00
C TYR A 3 16.05 7.46 -15.95
N ARG A 4 15.20 7.15 -16.94
CA ARG A 4 15.42 6.09 -17.94
C ARG A 4 16.77 6.22 -18.66
N GLU A 5 17.14 7.45 -19.01
CA GLU A 5 18.39 7.78 -19.71
C GLU A 5 19.66 7.43 -18.90
N ARG A 6 19.54 7.29 -17.57
CA ARG A 6 20.67 6.99 -16.68
C ARG A 6 20.76 5.53 -16.26
N THR A 7 19.66 4.78 -16.27
CA THR A 7 19.61 3.39 -15.73
C THR A 7 19.50 2.31 -16.79
N GLY A 8 19.25 2.67 -18.06
CA GLY A 8 18.98 1.71 -19.12
C GLY A 8 17.63 0.98 -18.95
N VAL A 9 17.33 0.08 -19.88
CA VAL A 9 16.18 -0.83 -19.82
C VAL A 9 16.70 -2.21 -19.43
N PRO A 10 16.18 -2.85 -18.36
CA PRO A 10 16.60 -4.20 -17.98
C PRO A 10 16.32 -5.21 -19.10
N PRO A 11 17.17 -6.24 -19.29
CA PRO A 11 17.02 -7.25 -20.33
C PRO A 11 15.94 -8.28 -19.95
N VAL A 12 14.70 -7.82 -19.81
CA VAL A 12 13.53 -8.61 -19.41
C VAL A 12 12.35 -8.30 -20.32
N GLU A 13 11.40 -9.23 -20.42
CA GLU A 13 10.24 -9.09 -21.30
C GLU A 13 9.16 -8.17 -20.71
N ARG A 14 9.07 -8.08 -19.38
CA ARG A 14 8.02 -7.34 -18.65
C ARG A 14 8.55 -6.79 -17.33
N GLY A 15 7.89 -5.76 -16.81
CA GLY A 15 8.16 -5.19 -15.48
C GLY A 15 6.97 -5.32 -14.53
N MET A 16 7.24 -5.37 -13.23
CA MET A 16 6.21 -5.26 -12.19
C MET A 16 6.19 -3.82 -11.64
N LEU A 17 5.07 -3.12 -11.79
CA LEU A 17 4.86 -1.81 -11.19
C LEU A 17 4.34 -1.98 -9.76
N MET A 18 5.20 -1.72 -8.78
CA MET A 18 4.82 -1.59 -7.38
C MET A 18 4.05 -0.28 -7.18
N PHE A 19 2.72 -0.34 -7.18
CA PHE A 19 1.87 0.85 -7.19
C PHE A 19 1.44 1.23 -5.77
N TYR A 20 2.44 1.66 -5.00
CA TYR A 20 2.35 2.10 -3.61
C TYR A 20 3.62 2.87 -3.21
N ASN A 21 3.71 3.31 -1.96
CA ASN A 21 4.77 4.18 -1.41
C ASN A 21 4.83 5.54 -2.13
N MET A 22 3.65 6.13 -2.39
CA MET A 22 3.54 7.35 -3.19
C MET A 22 3.38 8.63 -2.38
N GLY A 23 3.05 8.55 -1.09
CA GLY A 23 2.87 9.73 -0.25
C GLY A 23 4.01 9.97 0.73
N ARG A 24 3.72 10.74 1.79
CA ARG A 24 4.70 11.17 2.79
C ARG A 24 4.39 10.60 4.15
N PHE A 25 5.44 10.22 4.88
CA PHE A 25 5.37 9.96 6.31
C PHE A 25 5.19 11.29 7.03
N SER A 26 4.04 11.49 7.65
CA SER A 26 3.65 12.78 8.20
C SER A 26 2.59 12.60 9.28
N ALA A 27 2.65 13.46 10.29
CA ALA A 27 1.61 13.58 11.31
C ALA A 27 0.34 14.26 10.78
N GLU A 28 0.33 14.79 9.55
CA GLU A 28 -0.87 15.34 8.93
C GLU A 28 -1.90 14.25 8.66
N GLN A 29 -3.18 14.53 8.91
CA GLN A 29 -4.24 13.54 8.73
C GLN A 29 -4.45 13.16 7.25
N ARG A 30 -4.26 14.12 6.34
CA ARG A 30 -4.52 13.92 4.91
C ARG A 30 -3.40 13.17 4.20
N ASP A 31 -2.19 13.20 4.74
CA ASP A 31 -1.04 12.54 4.13
C ASP A 31 -1.11 11.03 4.37
N ARG A 32 -0.89 10.24 3.33
CA ARG A 32 -0.87 8.77 3.39
C ARG A 32 0.37 8.27 2.68
N ALA A 33 1.32 7.69 3.41
CA ALA A 33 2.57 7.24 2.80
C ALA A 33 2.36 6.03 1.88
N ILE A 34 1.47 5.10 2.24
CA ILE A 34 1.20 3.89 1.42
C ILE A 34 0.67 4.24 0.04
N PHE A 35 -0.33 5.11 -0.04
CA PHE A 35 -0.94 5.51 -1.30
C PHE A 35 -1.56 6.90 -1.19
N ASP A 36 -1.16 7.78 -2.10
CA ASP A 36 -1.75 9.09 -2.31
C ASP A 36 -2.04 9.27 -3.80
N ALA A 37 -3.33 9.44 -4.14
CA ALA A 37 -3.78 9.47 -5.53
C ALA A 37 -3.17 10.64 -6.32
N ALA A 38 -3.05 11.82 -5.68
CA ALA A 38 -2.50 13.01 -6.33
C ALA A 38 -1.00 12.87 -6.63
N SER A 39 -0.25 12.22 -5.74
CA SER A 39 1.16 11.90 -5.97
C SER A 39 1.31 10.81 -7.02
N ALA A 40 0.44 9.79 -7.01
CA ALA A 40 0.42 8.73 -8.01
C ALA A 40 0.27 9.29 -9.43
N ASP A 41 -0.64 10.25 -9.67
CA ASP A 41 -0.84 10.87 -10.99
C ASP A 41 0.44 11.47 -11.59
N LYS A 42 1.29 12.07 -10.76
CA LYS A 42 2.57 12.65 -11.20
C LYS A 42 3.53 11.57 -11.72
N TYR A 43 3.49 10.38 -11.13
CA TYR A 43 4.25 9.23 -11.62
C TYR A 43 3.63 8.63 -12.88
N LEU A 44 2.31 8.53 -12.92
CA LEU A 44 1.56 7.97 -14.05
C LEU A 44 1.70 8.79 -15.33
N ALA A 45 1.90 10.11 -15.23
CA ALA A 45 2.04 11.01 -16.38
C ALA A 45 3.15 10.57 -17.38
N ARG A 46 4.21 9.91 -16.89
CA ARG A 46 5.34 9.44 -17.72
C ARG A 46 5.31 7.94 -18.01
N LEU A 47 4.27 7.25 -17.55
CA LEU A 47 4.22 5.79 -17.58
C LEU A 47 3.91 5.25 -18.98
N HIS A 48 3.20 6.02 -19.80
CA HIS A 48 2.90 5.68 -21.19
C HIS A 48 4.17 5.55 -22.07
N ASP A 49 5.25 6.25 -21.71
CA ASP A 49 6.54 6.22 -22.41
C ASP A 49 7.43 5.04 -22.00
N TYR A 50 6.96 4.19 -21.07
CA TYR A 50 7.76 3.07 -20.58
C TYR A 50 7.79 1.93 -21.61
N PRO A 51 8.97 1.44 -22.00
CA PRO A 51 9.11 0.56 -23.17
C PRO A 51 8.72 -0.89 -22.92
N LEU A 52 8.62 -1.31 -21.65
CA LEU A 52 8.24 -2.68 -21.31
C LEU A 52 6.77 -2.74 -20.90
N PRO A 53 6.03 -3.80 -21.29
CA PRO A 53 4.75 -4.10 -20.69
C PRO A 53 4.86 -4.21 -19.17
N LEU A 54 3.89 -3.64 -18.47
CA LEU A 54 3.86 -3.61 -17.01
C LEU A 54 2.73 -4.45 -16.43
N ASP A 55 3.07 -5.30 -15.48
CA ASP A 55 2.19 -5.91 -14.50
C ASP A 55 2.05 -5.01 -13.27
N LEU A 56 1.05 -5.27 -12.43
CA LEU A 56 0.71 -4.40 -11.31
C LEU A 56 0.83 -5.13 -9.97
N ALA A 57 1.47 -4.51 -8.98
CA ALA A 57 1.48 -4.98 -7.60
C ALA A 57 0.84 -3.95 -6.67
N LEU A 58 -0.12 -4.38 -5.84
CA LEU A 58 -0.89 -3.52 -4.95
C LEU A 58 -0.60 -3.79 -3.47
N PRO A 59 -0.67 -2.75 -2.60
CA PRO A 59 -0.36 -2.88 -1.18
C PRO A 59 -1.57 -3.43 -0.39
N ILE A 60 -1.46 -4.64 0.14
CA ILE A 60 -2.38 -5.21 1.13
C ILE A 60 -1.81 -5.22 2.55
N TRP A 61 -0.59 -4.75 2.74
CA TRP A 61 0.01 -4.55 4.08
C TRP A 61 -0.53 -3.28 4.75
N SER A 62 -0.21 -3.14 6.03
CA SER A 62 -0.49 -1.98 6.87
C SER A 62 0.75 -1.62 7.70
N TRP A 63 0.78 -0.39 8.20
CA TRP A 63 1.72 0.04 9.23
C TRP A 63 1.06 1.05 10.15
N THR A 64 1.75 1.37 11.24
CA THR A 64 1.34 2.44 12.14
C THR A 64 2.52 3.37 12.38
N LEU A 65 2.31 4.68 12.17
CA LEU A 65 3.28 5.71 12.54
C LEU A 65 3.17 6.00 14.02
N HIS A 66 4.30 5.99 14.71
CA HIS A 66 4.44 6.52 16.05
C HIS A 66 4.79 7.99 15.96
N LEU A 67 3.95 8.83 16.56
CA LEU A 67 4.02 10.27 16.53
C LEU A 67 4.18 10.83 17.94
N ARG A 68 4.97 11.89 18.09
CA ARG A 68 5.07 12.69 19.31
C ARG A 68 5.22 14.15 18.94
N ASP A 69 4.45 15.02 19.57
CA ASP A 69 4.50 16.47 19.36
C ASP A 69 4.40 16.88 17.87
N GLY A 70 3.64 16.12 17.07
CA GLY A 70 3.47 16.36 15.63
C GLY A 70 4.60 15.82 14.74
N GLU A 71 5.59 15.13 15.30
CA GLU A 71 6.73 14.57 14.57
C GLU A 71 6.64 13.04 14.47
N VAL A 72 7.11 12.48 13.36
CA VAL A 72 7.20 11.02 13.17
C VAL A 72 8.44 10.51 13.90
N LEU A 73 8.25 9.69 14.93
CA LEU A 73 9.34 9.06 15.67
C LEU A 73 9.75 7.72 15.09
N ASP A 74 8.77 6.88 14.73
CA ASP A 74 9.03 5.52 14.27
C ASP A 74 7.91 4.98 13.37
N LEU A 75 8.22 3.88 12.67
CA LEU A 75 7.33 3.14 11.81
C LEU A 75 7.13 1.71 12.35
N LEU A 76 5.99 1.48 12.99
CA LEU A 76 5.62 0.16 13.50
C LEU A 76 5.08 -0.70 12.35
N GLN A 77 5.99 -1.49 11.77
CA GLN A 77 5.67 -2.39 10.66
C GLN A 77 4.64 -3.45 11.07
N SER A 78 3.76 -3.82 10.13
CA SER A 78 2.78 -4.90 10.29
C SER A 78 1.88 -4.77 11.52
N THR A 79 1.66 -3.53 11.99
CA THR A 79 0.72 -3.19 13.06
C THR A 79 -0.58 -2.74 12.44
N ASP A 80 -1.60 -3.59 12.57
CA ASP A 80 -2.91 -3.34 11.98
C ASP A 80 -3.70 -2.30 12.80
N PRO A 81 -4.33 -1.29 12.15
CA PRO A 81 -5.11 -0.27 12.86
C PRO A 81 -6.28 -0.83 13.68
N GLN A 82 -6.74 -2.04 13.36
CA GLN A 82 -7.78 -2.74 14.12
C GLN A 82 -7.23 -3.31 15.44
N GLU A 83 -6.01 -3.83 15.46
CA GLU A 83 -5.38 -4.35 16.68
C GLU A 83 -5.19 -3.25 17.73
N LEU A 84 -5.02 -1.99 17.29
CA LEU A 84 -4.87 -0.83 18.18
C LEU A 84 -6.12 -0.57 19.02
N ALA A 85 -7.31 -1.01 18.58
CA ALA A 85 -8.55 -0.83 19.32
C ALA A 85 -8.63 -1.69 20.59
N ASP A 86 -7.90 -2.81 20.62
CA ASP A 86 -7.92 -3.78 21.73
C ASP A 86 -6.78 -3.54 22.75
N VAL A 87 -5.94 -2.53 22.53
CA VAL A 87 -4.82 -2.21 23.43
C VAL A 87 -5.31 -1.33 24.58
N ALA A 88 -5.20 -1.84 25.80
CA ALA A 88 -5.77 -1.20 27.00
C ALA A 88 -5.29 0.24 27.26
N PHE A 89 -4.04 0.56 26.91
CA PHE A 89 -3.46 1.90 27.09
C PHE A 89 -3.56 2.77 25.83
N LEU A 90 -4.36 2.39 24.84
CA LEU A 90 -4.65 3.20 23.66
C LEU A 90 -6.12 3.63 23.65
N ARG A 91 -6.34 4.92 23.40
CA ARG A 91 -7.68 5.47 23.21
C ARG A 91 -7.82 5.97 21.78
N ARG A 92 -8.86 5.49 21.08
CA ARG A 92 -9.20 5.98 19.74
C ARG A 92 -9.47 7.49 19.77
N SER A 93 -8.80 8.24 18.88
CA SER A 93 -8.95 9.69 18.71
C SER A 93 -9.44 10.07 17.31
N GLY A 94 -9.42 9.13 16.36
CA GLY A 94 -9.91 9.33 14.99
C GLY A 94 -10.23 8.01 14.29
N HIS A 95 -10.47 8.07 12.97
CA HIS A 95 -10.73 6.86 12.16
C HIS A 95 -9.54 5.89 12.14
N ASP A 96 -8.34 6.45 12.13
CA ASP A 96 -7.07 5.76 11.99
C ASP A 96 -6.06 6.20 13.05
N ARG A 97 -6.55 6.85 14.12
CA ARG A 97 -5.71 7.43 15.16
C ARG A 97 -6.06 6.96 16.56
N TYR A 98 -5.01 6.81 17.35
CA TYR A 98 -5.06 6.46 18.75
C TYR A 98 -4.07 7.33 19.52
N VAL A 99 -4.39 7.59 20.79
CA VAL A 99 -3.51 8.29 21.72
C VAL A 99 -3.18 7.34 22.86
N ALA A 100 -1.90 7.26 23.23
CA ALA A 100 -1.45 6.52 24.40
C ALA A 100 -1.94 7.21 25.68
N THR A 101 -2.64 6.48 26.54
CA THR A 101 -3.16 6.96 27.83
C THR A 101 -2.22 6.63 29.00
N ASP A 102 -1.15 5.88 28.75
CA ASP A 102 -0.12 5.52 29.72
C ASP A 102 1.21 5.28 28.98
N THR A 103 2.32 5.28 29.71
CA THR A 103 3.65 4.95 29.18
C THR A 103 3.84 3.44 29.14
N ALA A 104 4.02 2.87 27.95
CA ALA A 104 4.16 1.42 27.76
C ALA A 104 5.04 1.09 26.55
N PHE A 105 5.66 -0.10 26.59
CA PHE A 105 6.29 -0.68 25.40
C PHE A 105 5.23 -1.33 24.51
N PHE A 106 5.23 -0.96 23.23
CA PHE A 106 4.36 -1.52 22.22
C PHE A 106 5.14 -1.82 20.94
N ARG A 107 5.14 -3.08 20.50
CA ARG A 107 5.79 -3.53 19.26
C ARG A 107 7.27 -3.09 19.13
N GLY A 108 7.99 -3.02 20.26
CA GLY A 108 9.41 -2.62 20.29
C GLY A 108 9.66 -1.12 20.45
N ALA A 109 8.63 -0.28 20.39
CA ALA A 109 8.73 1.15 20.67
C ALA A 109 8.23 1.49 22.08
N LEU A 110 8.84 2.51 22.70
CA LEU A 110 8.36 3.09 23.96
C LEU A 110 7.37 4.22 23.63
N LEU A 111 6.08 3.95 23.86
CA LEU A 111 5.04 4.95 23.80
C LEU A 111 4.96 5.65 25.16
N ARG A 112 4.99 6.98 25.16
CA ARG A 112 4.71 7.81 26.33
C ARG A 112 3.25 8.21 26.33
N GLU A 113 2.71 8.48 27.52
CA GLU A 113 1.39 9.10 27.63
C GLU A 113 1.33 10.36 26.76
N GLY A 114 0.26 10.48 25.96
CA GLY A 114 0.06 11.57 25.01
C GLY A 114 0.60 11.31 23.60
N ASP A 115 1.45 10.29 23.40
CA ASP A 115 1.90 9.91 22.05
C ASP A 115 0.73 9.48 21.17
N GLU A 116 0.87 9.72 19.87
CA GLU A 116 -0.12 9.37 18.87
C GLU A 116 0.35 8.17 18.04
N LEU A 117 -0.59 7.30 17.69
CA LEU A 117 -0.43 6.26 16.70
C LEU A 117 -1.36 6.54 15.53
N LYS A 118 -0.80 6.60 14.31
CA LYS A 118 -1.57 6.78 13.07
C LYS A 118 -1.41 5.55 12.19
N GLY A 119 -2.47 4.76 12.12
CA GLY A 119 -2.55 3.58 11.26
C GLY A 119 -2.73 3.95 9.79
N GLU A 120 -2.06 3.24 8.89
CA GLU A 120 -2.32 3.33 7.46
C GLU A 120 -2.50 1.94 6.86
N SER A 121 -3.51 1.82 6.01
CA SER A 121 -3.81 0.64 5.22
C SER A 121 -4.71 1.06 4.07
N LEU A 122 -4.70 0.35 2.94
CA LEU A 122 -5.73 0.54 1.92
C LEU A 122 -6.91 -0.37 2.21
N SER A 123 -8.12 0.19 2.09
CA SER A 123 -9.37 -0.55 2.00
C SER A 123 -9.54 -1.19 0.61
N PRO A 124 -10.44 -2.18 0.47
CA PRO A 124 -10.77 -2.75 -0.84
C PRO A 124 -11.26 -1.72 -1.88
N ALA A 125 -11.96 -0.68 -1.42
CA ALA A 125 -12.42 0.40 -2.29
C ALA A 125 -11.24 1.25 -2.79
N GLU A 126 -10.29 1.58 -1.92
CA GLU A 126 -9.08 2.33 -2.30
C GLU A 126 -8.18 1.51 -3.22
N LEU A 127 -8.05 0.20 -3.00
CA LEU A 127 -7.37 -0.71 -3.92
C LEU A 127 -8.00 -0.69 -5.31
N SER A 128 -9.33 -0.75 -5.38
CA SER A 128 -10.07 -0.71 -6.64
C SER A 128 -9.91 0.64 -7.35
N ALA A 129 -9.93 1.74 -6.60
CA ALA A 129 -9.68 3.08 -7.11
C ALA A 129 -8.24 3.21 -7.65
N ALA A 130 -7.25 2.67 -6.95
CA ALA A 130 -5.86 2.65 -7.39
C ALA A 130 -5.72 1.89 -8.72
N VAL A 131 -6.36 0.73 -8.87
CA VAL A 131 -6.41 -0.03 -10.13
C VAL A 131 -7.04 0.78 -11.25
N ALA A 132 -8.21 1.38 -11.00
CA ALA A 132 -8.91 2.22 -11.98
C ALA A 132 -8.09 3.44 -12.40
N GLN A 133 -7.24 3.98 -11.51
CA GLN A 133 -6.37 5.11 -11.81
C GLN A 133 -5.19 4.71 -12.72
N VAL A 134 -4.54 3.57 -12.44
CA VAL A 134 -3.32 3.15 -13.16
C VAL A 134 -3.58 2.48 -14.50
N LEU A 135 -4.61 1.62 -14.60
CA LEU A 135 -4.83 0.81 -15.81
C LEU A 135 -4.95 1.62 -17.11
N PRO A 136 -5.68 2.74 -17.17
CA PRO A 136 -5.79 3.54 -18.40
C PRO A 136 -4.48 4.22 -18.81
N LYS A 137 -3.49 4.28 -17.91
CA LYS A 137 -2.19 4.93 -18.12
C LYS A 137 -1.10 3.94 -18.56
N LEU A 138 -1.39 2.63 -18.49
CA LEU A 138 -0.49 1.58 -18.94
C LEU A 138 -0.68 1.32 -20.44
N ALA A 139 0.41 0.99 -21.12
CA ALA A 139 0.32 0.47 -22.48
C ALA A 139 -0.59 -0.78 -22.52
N PRO A 140 -1.36 -0.98 -23.61
CA PRO A 140 -2.16 -2.19 -23.79
C PRO A 140 -1.30 -3.45 -23.63
N ALA A 141 -1.81 -4.43 -22.89
CA ALA A 141 -1.16 -5.73 -22.81
C ALA A 141 -1.50 -6.54 -24.09
N PRO A 142 -0.56 -7.30 -24.66
CA PRO A 142 -0.85 -8.20 -25.77
C PRO A 142 -1.90 -9.25 -25.35
N SER A 143 -2.83 -9.62 -26.25
CA SER A 143 -3.83 -10.66 -25.96
C SER A 143 -3.20 -12.01 -25.62
N SER A 144 -2.01 -12.30 -26.15
CA SER A 144 -1.22 -13.51 -25.85
C SER A 144 -0.52 -13.49 -24.48
N SER A 145 -0.41 -12.31 -23.85
CA SER A 145 0.25 -12.12 -22.56
C SER A 145 -0.52 -11.05 -21.76
N PRO A 146 -1.69 -11.41 -21.19
CA PRO A 146 -2.49 -10.49 -20.40
C PRO A 146 -1.70 -9.98 -19.20
N ARG A 147 -2.14 -8.83 -18.68
CA ARG A 147 -1.58 -8.25 -17.46
C ARG A 147 -1.82 -9.17 -16.27
N SER A 148 -0.83 -9.27 -15.41
CA SER A 148 -0.94 -9.90 -14.10
C SER A 148 -1.11 -8.83 -13.03
N LEU A 149 -1.90 -9.17 -12.02
CA LEU A 149 -2.02 -8.42 -10.78
C LEU A 149 -1.39 -9.26 -9.66
N ALA A 150 -0.62 -8.62 -8.78
CA ALA A 150 -0.05 -9.22 -7.59
C ALA A 150 -0.48 -8.42 -6.34
N LEU A 151 -0.63 -9.12 -5.22
CA LEU A 151 -0.84 -8.51 -3.92
C LEU A 151 0.47 -8.54 -3.15
N PHE A 152 0.80 -7.42 -2.50
CA PHE A 152 2.02 -7.27 -1.71
C PHE A 152 1.70 -6.57 -0.40
N ASP A 153 2.15 -6.99 0.76
CA ASP A 153 2.99 -8.13 1.05
C ASP A 153 2.04 -9.28 1.36
N LEU A 154 2.28 -10.43 0.74
CA LEU A 154 1.36 -11.54 0.81
C LEU A 154 1.62 -12.33 2.08
N SER A 155 0.78 -12.12 3.09
CA SER A 155 0.79 -12.87 4.34
C SER A 155 -0.63 -13.20 4.78
N GLU A 156 -0.80 -14.28 5.54
CA GLU A 156 -2.11 -14.64 6.10
C GLU A 156 -2.70 -13.51 6.95
N ARG A 157 -1.85 -12.77 7.69
CA ARG A 157 -2.26 -11.59 8.46
C ARG A 157 -2.92 -10.55 7.55
N ASN A 158 -2.22 -10.16 6.49
CA ASN A 158 -2.70 -9.14 5.56
C ASN A 158 -3.95 -9.62 4.81
N LEU A 159 -4.02 -10.90 4.43
CA LEU A 159 -5.18 -11.47 3.74
C LEU A 159 -6.43 -11.44 4.60
N ARG A 160 -6.35 -11.75 5.91
CA ARG A 160 -7.52 -11.74 6.82
C ARG A 160 -8.18 -10.36 6.95
N ARG A 161 -7.43 -9.28 6.70
CA ARG A 161 -7.96 -7.90 6.72
C ARG A 161 -8.85 -7.59 5.51
N HIS A 162 -8.71 -8.37 4.44
CA HIS A 162 -9.48 -8.18 3.22
C HIS A 162 -10.48 -9.31 3.04
N ASP A 163 -11.65 -8.94 2.57
CA ASP A 163 -12.63 -9.94 2.14
C ASP A 163 -12.14 -10.61 0.85
N SER A 164 -12.01 -11.94 0.87
CA SER A 164 -11.52 -12.71 -0.28
C SER A 164 -12.33 -12.47 -1.56
N SER A 165 -13.66 -12.31 -1.45
CA SER A 165 -14.52 -12.06 -2.61
C SER A 165 -14.24 -10.68 -3.24
N ARG A 166 -13.88 -9.69 -2.42
CA ARG A 166 -13.48 -8.36 -2.91
C ARG A 166 -12.11 -8.39 -3.58
N LEU A 167 -11.17 -9.17 -3.04
CA LEU A 167 -9.88 -9.38 -3.69
C LEU A 167 -10.05 -10.09 -5.04
N GLU A 168 -10.91 -11.10 -5.14
CA GLU A 168 -11.22 -11.77 -6.41
C GLU A 168 -11.82 -10.80 -7.45
N GLN A 169 -12.76 -9.95 -7.05
CA GLN A 169 -13.31 -8.90 -7.91
C GLN A 169 -12.23 -7.92 -8.41
N LEU A 170 -11.23 -7.62 -7.57
CA LEU A 170 -10.08 -6.79 -7.95
C LEU A 170 -9.26 -7.43 -9.08
N PHE A 171 -9.01 -8.75 -9.04
CA PHE A 171 -8.33 -9.45 -10.13
C PHE A 171 -9.14 -9.42 -11.43
N VAL A 172 -10.44 -9.70 -11.34
CA VAL A 172 -11.34 -9.70 -12.51
C VAL A 172 -11.39 -8.31 -13.17
N SER A 173 -11.58 -7.26 -12.37
CA SER A 173 -11.61 -5.87 -12.87
C SER A 173 -10.28 -5.42 -13.47
N ALA A 174 -9.15 -5.98 -13.01
CA ALA A 174 -7.83 -5.73 -13.58
C ALA A 174 -7.57 -6.49 -14.89
N GLY A 175 -8.53 -7.27 -15.40
CA GLY A 175 -8.37 -8.13 -16.57
C GLY A 175 -7.32 -9.23 -16.35
N SER A 176 -7.03 -9.54 -15.09
CA SER A 176 -6.01 -10.51 -14.67
C SER A 176 -6.70 -11.79 -14.17
N ARG A 177 -6.20 -12.97 -14.56
CA ARG A 177 -6.53 -14.21 -13.84
C ARG A 177 -5.59 -14.35 -12.63
N PRO A 178 -6.06 -14.86 -11.48
CA PRO A 178 -5.16 -15.19 -10.37
C PRO A 178 -4.04 -16.09 -10.87
N LEU A 179 -2.78 -15.82 -10.49
CA LEU A 179 -1.68 -16.70 -10.79
C LEU A 179 -1.96 -18.09 -10.18
N PRO A 180 -1.79 -19.19 -10.92
CA PRO A 180 -1.87 -20.51 -10.32
C PRO A 180 -0.82 -20.61 -9.20
N PRO A 181 -1.11 -21.30 -8.09
CA PRO A 181 -0.15 -21.50 -7.01
C PRO A 181 1.12 -22.15 -7.57
N PRO A 182 2.31 -21.85 -7.00
CA PRO A 182 3.55 -22.47 -7.45
C PRO A 182 3.39 -24.00 -7.39
N GLN A 183 3.58 -24.66 -8.53
CA GLN A 183 3.68 -26.11 -8.56
C GLN A 183 4.94 -26.49 -7.78
N ARG A 184 4.77 -27.30 -6.73
CA ARG A 184 5.88 -27.85 -5.94
C ARG A 184 6.64 -28.90 -6.73
#